data_AF-A0A6N8XGS5-F1
#
_entry.id   AF-A0A6N8XGS5-F1
#
_cell.length_a   1.000
_cell.length_b   1.000
_cell.length_c   1.000
_cell.angle_alpha   90.00
_cell.angle_beta   90.00
_cell.angle_gamma   90.00
#
_symmetry.space_group_name_H-M   'P 1'
#
loop_
_entity.id
_entity.type
_entity.pdbx_description
1 polymer ?
#
loop_
_entity_poly.entity_id
_entity_poly.type
_entity_poly.pdbx_seq_one_letter_code
_entity_poly.pdbx_strand_id
1 'polypeptide(L)'
;GTTERIDGESSEILVDEALAFIEQAHKQGKPAFVLIWYASPHRPFEALDKDMAAFQELPEASRVHHGEIVAMDRSIGMLRQGLRDLGIAETTLVWFTSDNGGLPTFDVTRASTGEVLPGVVPDSTGQLRGFKNSFYDGGIRVPGFVEWPGHLAPGIS
;
A
#
# COMPACT_ATOMS: atom_id res chain seq x y z
N GLY A 1 -17.70 18.67 7.33
CA GLY A 1 -17.63 18.19 5.95
C GLY A 1 -18.90 17.43 5.63
N THR A 2 -19.24 17.33 4.36
CA THR A 2 -20.25 16.42 3.81
C THR A 2 -19.59 15.08 3.52
N THR A 3 -20.27 13.97 3.80
CA THR A 3 -19.78 12.64 3.40
C THR A 3 -20.00 12.46 1.91
N GLU A 4 -18.94 12.07 1.20
CA GLU A 4 -18.97 11.76 -0.23
C GLU A 4 -18.62 10.29 -0.43
N ARG A 5 -19.22 9.68 -1.44
CA ARG A 5 -18.91 8.30 -1.86
C ARG A 5 -18.29 8.37 -3.24
N ILE A 6 -17.10 7.82 -3.37
CA ILE A 6 -16.36 7.71 -4.62
C ILE A 6 -16.25 6.21 -4.92
N ASP A 7 -16.74 5.79 -6.09
CA ASP A 7 -16.65 4.40 -6.53
C ASP A 7 -15.38 4.22 -7.39
N GLY A 8 -14.67 3.11 -7.19
CA GLY A 8 -13.43 2.79 -7.89
C GLY A 8 -12.46 2.00 -7.02
N GLU A 9 -11.24 1.78 -7.51
CA GLU A 9 -10.19 1.15 -6.72
C GLU A 9 -9.69 2.15 -5.66
N SER A 10 -9.74 1.75 -4.40
CA SER A 10 -9.52 2.63 -3.25
C SER A 10 -8.11 3.25 -3.22
N SER A 11 -7.08 2.51 -3.60
CA SER A 11 -5.69 3.00 -3.59
C SER A 11 -5.48 4.04 -4.69
N GLU A 12 -6.06 3.83 -5.87
CA GLU A 12 -6.07 4.79 -6.96
C GLU A 12 -6.81 6.08 -6.57
N ILE A 13 -8.02 5.97 -5.99
CA ILE A 13 -8.80 7.14 -5.53
C ILE A 13 -8.01 7.97 -4.51
N LEU A 14 -7.37 7.31 -3.53
CA LEU A 14 -6.57 8.02 -2.52
C LEU A 14 -5.40 8.79 -3.14
N VAL A 15 -4.76 8.21 -4.16
CA VAL A 15 -3.64 8.85 -4.87
C VAL A 15 -4.12 10.01 -5.74
N ASP A 16 -5.24 9.87 -6.43
CA ASP A 16 -5.82 10.94 -7.25
C ASP A 16 -6.19 12.16 -6.38
N GLU A 17 -6.82 11.94 -5.22
CA GLU A 17 -7.12 13.01 -4.26
C GLU A 17 -5.84 13.66 -3.69
N ALA A 18 -4.82 12.86 -3.41
CA ALA A 18 -3.52 13.37 -2.97
C ALA A 18 -2.85 14.24 -4.04
N LEU A 19 -2.85 13.79 -5.30
CA LEU A 19 -2.30 14.54 -6.43
C LEU A 19 -3.07 15.83 -6.67
N ALA A 20 -4.41 15.82 -6.57
CA ALA A 20 -5.23 17.02 -6.67
C ALA A 20 -4.85 18.04 -5.59
N PHE A 21 -4.68 17.61 -4.33
CA PHE A 21 -4.22 18.48 -3.25
C PHE A 21 -2.82 19.06 -3.53
N ILE A 22 -1.87 18.21 -3.96
CA ILE A 22 -0.50 18.61 -4.28
C ILE A 22 -0.49 19.64 -5.42
N GLU A 23 -1.25 19.41 -6.48
CA GLU A 23 -1.37 20.33 -7.61
C GLU A 23 -1.92 21.70 -7.16
N GLN A 24 -2.93 21.71 -6.29
CA GLN A 24 -3.48 22.96 -5.76
C GLN A 24 -2.47 23.73 -4.89
N ALA A 25 -1.71 23.04 -4.05
CA ALA A 25 -0.64 23.66 -3.27
C ALA A 25 0.48 24.21 -4.18
N HIS A 26 0.87 23.45 -5.20
CA HIS A 26 1.89 23.85 -6.17
C HIS A 26 1.47 25.10 -6.96
N LYS A 27 0.23 25.16 -7.45
CA LYS A 27 -0.34 26.35 -8.13
C LYS A 27 -0.31 27.61 -7.26
N GLN A 28 -0.37 27.44 -5.94
CA GLN A 28 -0.26 28.54 -4.97
C GLN A 28 1.19 28.87 -4.55
N GLY A 29 2.18 28.16 -5.10
CA GLY A 29 3.59 28.31 -4.72
C GLY A 29 3.90 27.87 -3.29
N LYS A 30 3.11 26.93 -2.73
CA LYS A 30 3.28 26.43 -1.36
C LYS A 30 3.83 25.00 -1.36
N PRO A 31 4.69 24.63 -0.39
CA PRO A 31 5.03 23.23 -0.18
C PRO A 31 3.82 22.44 0.32
N ALA A 32 3.76 21.15 0.00
CA ALA A 32 2.75 20.23 0.47
C ALA A 32 3.39 19.17 1.38
N PHE A 33 2.69 18.81 2.46
CA PHE A 33 2.94 17.60 3.22
C PHE A 33 1.68 16.73 3.13
N VAL A 34 1.84 15.52 2.62
CA VAL A 34 0.74 14.59 2.38
C VAL A 34 1.06 13.25 3.00
N LEU A 35 0.07 12.69 3.68
CA LEU A 35 0.14 11.35 4.26
C LEU A 35 -1.00 10.51 3.66
N ILE A 36 -0.63 9.54 2.82
CA ILE A 36 -1.57 8.64 2.17
C ILE A 36 -1.68 7.38 3.01
N TRP A 37 -2.87 7.12 3.57
CA TRP A 37 -3.17 5.93 4.34
C TRP A 37 -3.94 4.94 3.47
N TYR A 38 -3.22 3.97 2.90
CA TYR A 38 -3.87 2.87 2.19
C TYR A 38 -4.64 1.98 3.17
N ALA A 39 -5.86 1.59 2.78
CA ALA A 39 -6.58 0.51 3.45
C ALA A 39 -6.04 -0.86 3.04
N SER A 40 -5.56 -0.99 1.79
CA SER A 40 -4.93 -2.20 1.27
C SER A 40 -3.59 -2.50 1.95
N PRO A 41 -3.23 -3.78 2.15
CA PRO A 41 -4.01 -4.99 1.87
C PRO A 41 -4.75 -5.51 3.12
N HIS A 42 -5.40 -4.63 3.90
CA HIS A 42 -6.12 -5.05 5.10
C HIS A 42 -7.46 -5.71 4.74
N ARG A 43 -7.85 -6.74 5.50
CA ARG A 43 -9.16 -7.40 5.35
C ARG A 43 -10.35 -6.44 5.58
N PRO A 44 -11.52 -6.68 4.97
CA PRO A 44 -11.81 -7.71 3.96
C PRO A 44 -11.07 -7.43 2.65
N PHE A 45 -10.58 -8.48 1.99
CA PHE A 45 -9.81 -8.30 0.75
C PHE A 45 -10.75 -8.09 -0.42
N GLU A 46 -10.49 -7.07 -1.22
CA GLU A 46 -11.21 -6.81 -2.47
C GLU A 46 -10.23 -6.42 -3.57
N ALA A 47 -10.20 -7.16 -4.68
CA ALA A 47 -9.31 -6.88 -5.79
C ALA A 47 -10.03 -7.05 -7.14
N LEU A 48 -9.61 -6.27 -8.13
CA LEU A 48 -10.09 -6.40 -9.49
C LEU A 48 -9.54 -7.67 -10.14
N ASP A 49 -10.31 -8.28 -11.05
CA ASP A 49 -9.88 -9.50 -11.76
C ASP A 49 -8.53 -9.34 -12.47
N LYS A 50 -8.29 -8.16 -13.06
CA LYS A 50 -7.02 -7.83 -13.73
C LYS A 50 -5.82 -7.90 -12.77
N ASP A 51 -6.03 -7.57 -11.50
CA ASP A 51 -4.98 -7.49 -10.48
C ASP A 51 -4.68 -8.87 -9.88
N MET A 52 -5.65 -9.78 -9.97
CA MET A 52 -5.52 -11.18 -9.56
C MET A 52 -4.95 -12.09 -10.67
N ALA A 53 -4.81 -11.58 -11.90
CA ALA A 53 -4.50 -12.39 -13.08
C ALA A 53 -3.22 -13.24 -12.95
N ALA A 54 -2.20 -12.74 -12.23
CA ALA A 54 -0.93 -13.42 -12.03
C ALA A 54 -0.94 -14.52 -10.94
N PHE A 55 -2.03 -14.63 -10.17
CA PHE A 55 -2.09 -15.42 -8.94
C PHE A 55 -3.15 -16.53 -8.97
N GLN A 56 -3.50 -17.03 -10.16
CA GLN A 56 -4.59 -18.00 -10.33
C GLN A 56 -4.34 -19.34 -9.61
N GLU A 57 -3.08 -19.71 -9.40
CA GLU A 57 -2.69 -20.94 -8.71
C GLU A 57 -2.75 -20.81 -7.17
N LEU A 58 -2.96 -19.61 -6.63
CA LEU A 58 -3.05 -19.38 -5.19
C LEU A 58 -4.47 -19.66 -4.67
N PRO A 59 -4.62 -20.07 -3.39
CA PRO A 59 -5.92 -20.08 -2.72
C PRO A 59 -6.60 -18.72 -2.82
N GLU A 60 -7.93 -18.70 -2.86
CA GLU A 60 -8.71 -17.48 -3.13
C GLU A 60 -8.30 -16.29 -2.26
N ALA A 61 -8.23 -16.46 -0.93
CA ALA A 61 -7.83 -15.38 -0.02
C ALA A 61 -6.43 -14.83 -0.33
N SER A 62 -5.50 -15.70 -0.75
CA SER A 62 -4.16 -15.30 -1.16
C SER A 62 -4.18 -14.58 -2.50
N ARG A 63 -4.95 -15.08 -3.47
CA ARG A 63 -5.11 -14.47 -4.78
C ARG A 63 -5.66 -13.04 -4.67
N VAL A 64 -6.72 -12.83 -3.87
CA VAL A 64 -7.32 -11.50 -3.69
C VAL A 64 -6.37 -10.56 -2.94
N HIS A 65 -5.72 -11.02 -1.86
CA HIS A 65 -4.72 -10.23 -1.12
C HIS A 65 -3.56 -9.76 -2.01
N HIS A 66 -3.03 -10.63 -2.87
CA HIS A 66 -1.96 -10.23 -3.79
C HIS A 66 -2.47 -9.27 -4.87
N GLY A 67 -3.74 -9.39 -5.28
CA GLY A 67 -4.39 -8.42 -6.15
C GLY A 67 -4.47 -7.01 -5.53
N GLU A 68 -4.77 -6.90 -4.24
CA GLU A 68 -4.74 -5.61 -3.53
C GLU A 68 -3.34 -4.98 -3.52
N ILE A 69 -2.30 -5.80 -3.33
CA ILE A 69 -0.91 -5.33 -3.39
C ILE A 69 -0.57 -4.82 -4.80
N VAL A 70 -1.03 -5.50 -5.87
CA VAL A 70 -0.85 -5.04 -7.26
C VAL A 70 -1.56 -3.70 -7.50
N ALA A 71 -2.77 -3.53 -6.98
CA ALA A 71 -3.50 -2.27 -7.09
C ALA A 71 -2.78 -1.12 -6.35
N MET A 72 -2.31 -1.37 -5.12
CA MET A 72 -1.52 -0.42 -4.34
C MET A 72 -0.19 -0.05 -5.01
N ASP A 73 0.52 -1.02 -5.59
CA ASP A 73 1.76 -0.73 -6.34
C ASP A 73 1.48 0.14 -7.57
N ARG A 74 0.40 -0.15 -8.30
CA ARG A 74 -0.04 0.67 -9.43
C ARG A 74 -0.38 2.10 -8.99
N SER A 75 -1.06 2.30 -7.86
CA SER A 75 -1.37 3.64 -7.35
C SER A 75 -0.10 4.39 -6.93
N ILE A 76 0.90 3.72 -6.35
CA ILE A 76 2.22 4.33 -6.11
C ILE A 76 2.87 4.76 -7.44
N GLY A 77 2.74 3.94 -8.49
CA GLY A 77 3.13 4.30 -9.85
C GLY A 77 2.44 5.57 -10.36
N MET A 78 1.12 5.69 -10.14
CA MET A 78 0.34 6.90 -10.46
C MET A 78 0.85 8.13 -9.71
N LEU A 79 1.10 8.02 -8.39
CA LEU A 79 1.65 9.12 -7.59
C LEU A 79 2.98 9.59 -8.18
N ARG A 80 3.90 8.67 -8.44
CA ARG A 80 5.22 8.98 -9.02
C ARG A 80 5.08 9.63 -10.40
N GLN A 81 4.13 9.19 -11.22
CA GLN A 81 3.86 9.78 -12.53
C GLN A 81 3.28 11.19 -12.40
N GLY A 82 2.28 11.40 -11.54
CA GLY A 82 1.70 12.72 -11.30
C GLY A 82 2.73 13.74 -10.80
N LEU A 83 3.64 13.35 -9.91
CA LEU A 83 4.75 14.21 -9.48
C LEU A 83 5.70 14.60 -10.63
N ARG A 84 5.94 13.71 -11.61
CA ARG A 84 6.71 14.00 -12.82
C ARG A 84 5.96 14.91 -13.77
N ASP A 85 4.67 14.68 -13.96
CA ASP A 85 3.82 15.47 -14.85
C ASP A 85 3.67 16.92 -14.34
N LEU A 86 3.63 17.09 -13.02
CA LEU A 86 3.68 18.40 -12.36
C LEU A 86 5.09 19.05 -12.37
N GLY A 87 6.13 18.33 -12.77
CA GLY A 87 7.51 18.84 -12.81
C GLY A 87 8.14 19.05 -11.43
N ILE A 88 7.62 18.43 -10.37
CA ILE A 88 8.07 18.64 -8.98
C ILE A 88 8.76 17.41 -8.36
N ALA A 89 8.94 16.33 -9.12
CA ALA A 89 9.52 15.07 -8.64
C ALA A 89 10.90 15.27 -7.97
N GLU A 90 11.81 16.04 -8.57
CA GLU A 90 13.16 16.32 -8.02
C GLU A 90 13.14 17.12 -6.71
N THR A 91 12.04 17.80 -6.41
CA THR A 91 11.86 18.61 -5.20
C THR A 91 10.94 17.96 -4.17
N THR A 92 10.54 16.71 -4.41
CA THR A 92 9.59 15.96 -3.57
C THR A 92 10.28 14.73 -3.00
N LEU A 93 10.31 14.62 -1.66
CA LEU A 93 10.64 13.37 -0.97
C LEU A 93 9.41 12.47 -0.93
N VAL A 94 9.55 11.24 -1.43
CA VAL A 94 8.55 10.18 -1.29
C VAL A 94 9.07 9.16 -0.29
N TRP A 95 8.27 8.85 0.73
CA TRP A 95 8.58 7.83 1.72
C TRP A 95 7.42 6.83 1.80
N PHE A 96 7.73 5.56 1.57
CA PHE A 96 6.83 4.45 1.78
C PHE A 96 7.25 3.62 2.99
N THR A 97 6.26 3.16 3.77
CA THR A 97 6.44 2.18 4.85
C THR A 97 5.12 1.45 5.09
N SER A 98 5.18 0.31 5.77
CA SER A 98 3.99 -0.36 6.34
C SER A 98 3.81 -0.01 7.82
N ASP A 99 2.60 -0.22 8.35
CA ASP A 99 2.23 0.03 9.74
C ASP A 99 2.55 -1.15 10.68
N ASN A 100 2.62 -2.38 10.15
CA ASN A 100 3.04 -3.60 10.83
C ASN A 100 3.48 -4.68 9.83
N GLY A 101 3.98 -5.80 10.34
CA GLY A 101 4.34 -6.95 9.52
C GLY A 101 3.14 -7.71 8.93
N GLY A 102 3.43 -8.62 8.00
CA GLY A 102 2.44 -9.33 7.19
C GLY A 102 1.53 -10.30 7.96
N LEU A 103 0.60 -10.93 7.23
CA LEU A 103 -0.33 -11.93 7.74
C LEU A 103 0.31 -13.32 7.81
N PRO A 104 -0.13 -14.20 8.73
CA PRO A 104 0.38 -15.56 8.83
C PRO A 104 -0.09 -16.44 7.65
N THR A 105 0.66 -17.52 7.39
CA THR A 105 0.34 -18.53 6.37
C THR A 105 -0.68 -19.58 6.83
N PHE A 106 -1.24 -19.42 8.03
CA PHE A 106 -2.22 -20.31 8.63
C PHE A 106 -3.42 -19.52 9.12
N ASP A 107 -4.56 -20.21 9.25
CA ASP A 107 -5.82 -19.58 9.63
C ASP A 107 -5.75 -19.03 11.06
N VAL A 108 -6.35 -17.86 11.25
CA VAL A 108 -6.41 -17.19 12.55
C VAL A 108 -7.85 -16.92 12.94
N THR A 109 -8.18 -17.21 14.20
CA THR A 109 -9.48 -16.84 14.77
C THR A 109 -9.42 -15.40 15.25
N ARG A 110 -10.26 -14.53 14.67
CA ARG A 110 -10.38 -13.13 15.08
C ARG A 110 -10.98 -13.07 16.49
N ALA A 111 -10.16 -12.71 17.48
CA ALA A 111 -10.55 -12.72 18.90
C ALA A 111 -11.83 -11.93 19.22
N SER A 112 -12.11 -10.85 18.48
CA SER A 112 -13.29 -10.01 18.70
C SER A 112 -14.62 -10.59 18.20
N THR A 113 -14.58 -11.55 17.28
CA THR A 113 -15.79 -12.05 16.58
C THR A 113 -15.89 -13.57 16.55
N GLY A 114 -14.79 -14.29 16.80
CA GLY A 114 -14.70 -15.74 16.61
C GLY A 114 -14.59 -16.18 15.15
N GLU A 115 -14.56 -15.26 14.19
CA GLU A 115 -14.43 -15.54 12.77
C GLU A 115 -13.08 -16.20 12.45
N VAL A 116 -13.08 -17.29 11.69
CA VAL A 116 -11.86 -17.91 11.16
C VAL A 116 -11.47 -17.19 9.88
N LEU A 117 -10.31 -16.55 9.89
CA LEU A 117 -9.75 -15.84 8.76
C LEU A 117 -8.67 -16.70 8.10
N PRO A 118 -8.76 -16.98 6.79
CA PRO A 118 -7.80 -17.85 6.11
C PRO A 118 -6.40 -17.25 6.11
N GLY A 119 -5.35 -18.05 6.27
CA GLY A 119 -3.97 -17.58 6.08
C GLY A 119 -3.68 -17.05 4.66
N VAL A 120 -2.57 -16.34 4.49
CA VAL A 120 -2.09 -15.89 3.18
C VAL A 120 -0.79 -16.59 2.82
N VAL A 121 -0.71 -17.15 1.62
CA VAL A 121 0.49 -17.81 1.07
C VAL A 121 0.88 -17.17 -0.28
N PRO A 122 2.17 -17.15 -0.67
CA PRO A 122 3.33 -17.53 0.15
C PRO A 122 3.51 -16.59 1.35
N ASP A 123 4.48 -16.90 2.21
CA ASP A 123 4.81 -16.07 3.36
C ASP A 123 4.98 -14.59 2.97
N SER A 124 4.31 -13.72 3.74
CA SER A 124 4.30 -12.27 3.51
C SER A 124 5.23 -11.51 4.47
N THR A 125 6.03 -12.23 5.27
CA THR A 125 6.90 -11.65 6.29
C THR A 125 8.39 -11.73 5.92
N GLY A 126 8.73 -12.28 4.75
CA GLY A 126 10.12 -12.43 4.31
C GLY A 126 10.86 -13.54 5.06
N GLN A 127 10.14 -14.59 5.48
CA GLN A 127 10.63 -15.70 6.30
C GLN A 127 11.15 -15.26 7.68
N LEU A 128 10.72 -14.09 8.14
CA LEU A 128 11.04 -13.59 9.46
C LEU A 128 10.20 -14.31 10.53
N ARG A 129 10.71 -14.35 11.75
CA ARG A 129 9.96 -14.94 12.86
C ARG A 129 8.75 -14.08 13.18
N GLY A 130 7.56 -14.68 13.29
CA GLY A 130 6.34 -13.98 13.67
C GLY A 130 5.61 -13.33 12.50
N PHE A 131 4.54 -12.62 12.82
CA PHE A 131 3.62 -11.97 11.87
C PHE A 131 2.87 -10.84 12.61
N LYS A 132 1.92 -10.18 11.96
CA LYS A 132 1.00 -9.20 12.59
C LYS A 132 0.53 -9.65 13.98
N ASN A 133 0.59 -8.75 14.96
CA ASN A 133 0.32 -8.99 16.39
C ASN A 133 1.43 -9.73 17.17
N SER A 134 2.64 -9.87 16.62
CA SER A 134 3.80 -10.41 17.34
C SER A 134 4.90 -9.36 17.53
N PHE A 135 5.71 -9.53 18.60
CA PHE A 135 6.89 -8.71 18.87
C PHE A 135 8.16 -9.19 18.14
N TYR A 136 8.04 -10.20 17.29
CA TYR A 136 9.16 -10.71 16.51
C TYR A 136 9.27 -9.95 15.18
N ASP A 137 10.42 -10.07 14.51
CA ASP A 137 10.72 -9.32 13.27
C ASP A 137 9.61 -9.38 12.23
N GLY A 138 8.96 -10.53 12.02
CA GLY A 138 7.85 -10.65 11.07
C GLY A 138 6.58 -9.88 11.45
N GLY A 139 6.48 -9.37 12.68
CA GLY A 139 5.40 -8.49 13.15
C GLY A 139 5.77 -7.00 13.23
N ILE A 140 7.05 -6.66 13.42
CA ILE A 140 7.49 -5.26 13.66
C ILE A 140 8.48 -4.71 12.61
N ARG A 141 9.16 -5.57 11.85
CA ARG A 141 10.06 -5.16 10.76
C ARG A 141 9.24 -5.01 9.49
N VAL A 142 9.18 -3.80 8.97
CA VAL A 142 8.32 -3.43 7.83
C VAL A 142 9.15 -3.09 6.59
N PRO A 143 8.60 -3.30 5.38
CA PRO A 143 9.20 -2.76 4.17
C PRO A 143 9.19 -1.24 4.23
N GLY A 144 10.25 -0.60 3.73
CA GLY A 144 10.30 0.84 3.61
C GLY A 144 11.36 1.30 2.62
N PHE A 145 11.06 2.40 1.93
CA PHE A 145 12.00 3.07 1.04
C PHE A 145 11.78 4.58 1.09
N VAL A 146 12.84 5.33 0.78
CA VAL A 146 12.78 6.78 0.60
C VAL A 146 13.38 7.11 -0.76
N GLU A 147 12.65 7.87 -1.55
CA GLU A 147 13.07 8.38 -2.86
C GLU A 147 13.09 9.91 -2.78
N TRP A 148 14.24 10.51 -3.12
CA TRP A 148 14.34 11.95 -3.35
C TRP A 148 15.37 12.21 -4.46
N PRO A 149 14.91 12.32 -5.72
CA PRO A 149 15.79 12.53 -6.85
C PRO A 149 16.63 13.80 -6.68
N GLY A 150 17.92 13.74 -7.06
CA GLY A 150 18.87 14.84 -6.87
C GLY A 150 19.41 15.03 -5.44
N HIS A 151 18.80 14.39 -4.43
CA HIS A 151 19.19 14.53 -3.01
C HIS A 151 19.69 13.22 -2.40
N LEU A 152 19.09 12.09 -2.78
CA LEU A 152 19.51 10.75 -2.37
C LEU A 152 20.11 10.02 -3.57
N ALA A 153 21.28 9.40 -3.38
CA ALA A 153 21.85 8.53 -4.39
C ALA A 153 20.93 7.29 -4.56
N PRO A 154 20.63 6.86 -5.80
CA PRO A 154 19.89 5.63 -6.03
C PRO A 154 20.56 4.45 -5.33
N GLY A 155 19.79 3.74 -4.50
CA GLY A 155 20.23 2.50 -3.88
C GLY A 155 20.03 1.32 -4.83
N ILE A 156 20.96 0.37 -4.81
CA ILE A 156 20.72 -0.99 -5.27
C ILE A 156 20.58 -1.83 -4.00
N SER A 157 19.37 -2.32 -3.73
CA SER A 157 19.09 -3.25 -2.63
C SER A 157 18.76 -4.63 -3.16
#